data_AF-A0A1S1T707-F1
#
_entry.id   AF-A0A1S1T707-F1
#
_cell.length_a   1.000
_cell.length_b   1.000
_cell.length_c   1.000
_cell.angle_alpha   90.00
_cell.angle_beta   90.00
_cell.angle_gamma   90.00
#
_symmetry.space_group_name_H-M   'P 1'
#
loop_
_entity.id
_entity.type
_entity.pdbx_description
1 polymer ?
#
loop_
_entity_poly.entity_id
_entity_poly.type
_entity_poly.pdbx_seq_one_letter_code
_entity_poly.pdbx_strand_id
1 'polypeptide(L)'
;MKHRGEQCRLRRQVWIAGRERVQKMWQSWIDAGLTDLTLKAAQVEESGNLAYEEGTYSIKIPGKDGKTSEEIGKYIVVWKKGDDGEWRLHRDIWNTNPAK
;
A
#
# COMPACT_ATOMS: atom_id res chain seq x y z
N MET A 1 17.63 -22.20 33.91
CA MET A 1 18.15 -21.46 32.74
C MET A 1 17.44 -21.95 31.49
N LYS A 2 16.47 -21.19 30.97
CA LYS A 2 15.80 -21.44 29.69
C LYS A 2 15.43 -20.10 29.07
N HIS A 3 16.18 -19.63 28.08
CA HIS A 3 15.65 -18.73 27.05
C HIS A 3 16.13 -19.22 25.69
N ARG A 4 15.33 -20.13 25.12
CA ARG A 4 15.29 -20.42 23.69
C ARG A 4 14.37 -19.39 23.05
N GLY A 5 14.84 -18.80 21.96
CA GLY A 5 13.98 -18.44 20.83
C GLY A 5 13.18 -17.17 20.96
N GLU A 6 13.84 -16.01 21.03
CA GLU A 6 13.23 -14.80 20.51
C GLU A 6 13.36 -14.80 18.98
N GLN A 7 12.28 -15.31 18.41
CA GLN A 7 11.95 -15.39 17.01
C GLN A 7 12.41 -14.14 16.24
N CYS A 8 13.21 -14.38 15.22
CA CYS A 8 13.25 -13.56 14.02
C CYS A 8 11.82 -13.47 13.47
N ARG A 9 11.06 -12.48 13.95
CA ARG A 9 9.68 -12.20 13.52
C ARG A 9 9.79 -11.40 12.23
N LEU A 10 10.17 -12.09 11.14
CA LEU A 10 10.03 -11.57 9.78
C LEU A 10 8.62 -10.98 9.67
N ARG A 11 8.52 -9.69 9.32
CA ARG A 11 7.24 -9.01 9.08
C ARG A 11 6.50 -9.78 7.99
N ARG A 12 5.62 -10.70 8.37
CA ARG A 12 4.76 -11.39 7.42
C ARG A 12 3.71 -10.40 6.95
N GLN A 13 3.97 -9.70 5.87
CA GLN A 13 2.93 -9.01 5.12
C GLN A 13 2.05 -10.12 4.52
N VAL A 14 0.82 -10.21 5.01
CA VAL A 14 -0.13 -11.23 4.54
C VAL A 14 -0.86 -10.67 3.34
N TRP A 15 -1.10 -11.50 2.33
CA TRP A 15 -1.95 -11.17 1.21
C TRP A 15 -3.36 -10.78 1.66
N ILE A 16 -3.85 -9.63 1.18
CA ILE A 16 -5.18 -9.11 1.47
C ILE A 16 -6.01 -9.21 0.19
N ALA A 17 -7.18 -9.84 0.31
CA ALA A 17 -8.04 -10.19 -0.80
C ALA A 17 -9.49 -9.83 -0.48
N GLY A 18 -10.19 -9.29 -1.47
CA GLY A 18 -11.60 -8.92 -1.37
C GLY A 18 -11.81 -7.51 -0.82
N ARG A 19 -12.84 -6.83 -1.34
CA ARG A 19 -13.16 -5.42 -1.06
C ARG A 19 -13.29 -5.12 0.44
N GLU A 20 -13.98 -5.98 1.18
CA GLU A 20 -14.21 -5.77 2.61
C GLU A 20 -12.91 -5.79 3.43
N ARG A 21 -11.99 -6.70 3.10
CA ARG A 21 -10.71 -6.80 3.83
C ARG A 21 -9.78 -5.65 3.48
N VAL A 22 -9.78 -5.21 2.21
CA VAL A 22 -9.06 -4.00 1.77
C VAL A 22 -9.60 -2.76 2.48
N GLN A 23 -10.93 -2.61 2.54
CA GLN A 23 -11.57 -1.50 3.26
C GLN A 23 -11.20 -1.50 4.75
N LYS A 24 -11.29 -2.65 5.43
CA LYS A 24 -10.92 -2.76 6.85
C LYS A 24 -9.45 -2.41 7.10
N MET A 25 -8.54 -2.82 6.21
CA MET A 25 -7.13 -2.45 6.30
C MET A 25 -6.94 -0.94 6.21
N TRP A 26 -7.46 -0.30 5.15
CA TRP A 26 -7.32 1.13 4.96
C TRP A 26 -7.99 1.94 6.08
N GLN A 27 -9.19 1.54 6.52
CA GLN A 27 -9.87 2.16 7.65
C GLN A 27 -9.00 2.11 8.91
N SER A 28 -8.38 0.97 9.21
CA SER A 28 -7.50 0.84 10.38
C SER A 28 -6.30 1.78 10.32
N TRP A 29 -5.78 2.12 9.14
CA TRP A 29 -4.66 3.04 9.01
C TRP A 29 -5.12 4.50 9.13
N ILE A 30 -6.27 4.82 8.55
CA ILE A 30 -6.92 6.14 8.68
C ILE A 30 -7.26 6.41 10.16
N ASP A 31 -7.88 5.46 10.85
CA ASP A 31 -8.21 5.57 12.28
C ASP A 31 -6.95 5.72 13.14
N ALA A 32 -5.82 5.16 12.69
CA ALA A 32 -4.51 5.31 13.32
C ALA A 32 -3.82 6.66 13.00
N GLY A 33 -4.45 7.53 12.21
CA GLY A 33 -3.99 8.89 11.91
C GLY A 33 -3.15 9.02 10.64
N LEU A 34 -3.22 8.07 9.71
CA LEU A 34 -2.65 8.22 8.36
C LEU A 34 -3.31 9.41 7.64
N THR A 35 -2.49 10.30 7.09
CA THR A 35 -2.95 11.47 6.34
C THR A 35 -2.06 11.75 5.12
N ASP A 36 -2.48 12.71 4.29
CA ASP A 36 -1.69 13.30 3.20
C ASP A 36 -1.09 12.29 2.21
N LEU A 37 -1.81 11.21 1.90
CA LEU A 37 -1.43 10.29 0.82
C LEU A 37 -1.46 11.03 -0.52
N THR A 38 -0.30 11.13 -1.17
CA THR A 38 -0.13 11.68 -2.51
C THR A 38 0.42 10.61 -3.44
N LEU A 39 -0.21 10.43 -4.60
CA LEU A 39 0.24 9.54 -5.66
C LEU A 39 0.69 10.36 -6.87
N LYS A 40 1.83 10.00 -7.45
CA LYS A 40 2.32 10.55 -8.71
C LYS A 40 2.58 9.41 -9.69
N ALA A 41 1.71 9.26 -10.66
CA ALA A 41 1.91 8.32 -11.77
C ALA A 41 3.13 8.73 -12.59
N ALA A 42 3.98 7.75 -12.91
CA ALA A 42 5.12 7.92 -13.81
C ALA A 42 4.82 7.35 -15.19
N GLN A 43 4.13 6.21 -15.24
CA GLN A 43 3.74 5.54 -16.48
C GLN A 43 2.38 4.84 -16.30
N VAL A 44 1.58 4.87 -17.37
CA VAL A 44 0.34 4.11 -17.49
C VAL A 44 0.31 3.50 -18.87
N GLU A 45 0.08 2.19 -18.95
CA GLU A 45 -0.13 1.50 -20.22
C GLU A 45 -1.35 0.57 -20.14
N GLU A 46 -2.19 0.64 -21.17
CA GLU A 46 -3.40 -0.18 -21.30
C GLU A 46 -3.17 -1.35 -22.28
N SER A 47 -3.77 -2.49 -21.95
CA SER A 47 -3.84 -3.68 -22.80
C SER A 47 -5.23 -4.32 -22.68
N GLY A 48 -6.12 -3.96 -23.61
CA GLY A 48 -7.51 -4.43 -23.60
C GLY A 48 -8.27 -3.94 -22.36
N ASN A 49 -8.70 -4.88 -21.51
CA ASN A 49 -9.40 -4.59 -20.26
C ASN A 49 -8.49 -4.56 -19.02
N LEU A 50 -7.17 -4.57 -19.23
CA LEU A 50 -6.17 -4.41 -18.19
C LEU A 50 -5.35 -3.15 -18.44
N ALA A 51 -4.85 -2.55 -17.38
CA ALA A 51 -3.80 -1.55 -17.47
C ALA A 51 -2.83 -1.74 -16.31
N TYR A 52 -1.60 -1.29 -16.48
CA TYR A 52 -0.70 -1.12 -15.35
C TYR A 52 -0.33 0.35 -15.20
N GLU A 53 -0.21 0.78 -13.96
CA GLU A 53 0.25 2.08 -13.54
C GLU A 53 1.42 1.87 -12.59
N GLU A 54 2.53 2.56 -12.82
CA GLU A 54 3.62 2.63 -11.87
C GLU A 54 3.91 4.08 -11.49
N GLY A 55 4.37 4.29 -10.26
CA GLY A 55 4.60 5.63 -9.76
C GLY A 55 5.23 5.70 -8.38
N THR A 56 5.24 6.91 -7.83
CA THR A 56 5.75 7.20 -6.50
C THR A 56 4.64 7.66 -5.57
N TYR A 57 4.76 7.38 -4.28
CA TYR A 57 3.86 7.91 -3.26
C TYR A 57 4.63 8.67 -2.16
N SER A 58 3.95 9.62 -1.53
CA SER A 58 4.28 10.09 -0.19
C SER A 58 3.06 9.99 0.72
N ILE A 59 3.29 9.77 2.01
CA ILE A 59 2.23 9.62 3.01
C ILE A 59 2.71 10.03 4.38
N LYS A 60 1.84 10.61 5.20
CA LYS A 60 2.13 10.94 6.60
C LYS A 60 1.52 9.89 7.52
N ILE A 61 2.35 9.37 8.42
CA ILE A 61 1.96 8.32 9.37
C ILE A 61 2.43 8.74 10.77
N PRO A 62 1.60 8.59 11.81
CA PRO A 62 2.02 8.82 13.19
C PRO A 62 3.11 7.84 13.63
N GLY A 63 4.24 8.40 14.07
CA GLY A 63 5.33 7.68 14.71
C GLY A 63 4.97 7.27 16.15
N LYS A 64 5.70 6.28 16.66
CA LYS A 64 5.51 5.78 18.04
C LYS A 64 5.84 6.81 19.12
N ASP A 65 6.62 7.82 18.78
CA ASP A 65 7.00 8.95 19.63
C ASP A 65 5.95 10.08 19.62
N GLY A 66 4.81 9.86 18.95
CA GLY A 66 3.74 10.85 18.81
C GLY A 66 4.02 11.89 17.74
N LYS A 67 5.14 11.81 17.02
CA LYS A 67 5.46 12.71 15.90
C LYS A 67 5.04 12.09 14.59
N THR A 68 4.50 12.88 13.68
CA THR A 68 4.20 12.43 12.33
C THR A 68 5.47 12.28 11.51
N SER A 69 5.70 11.10 10.93
CA SER A 69 6.76 10.84 9.96
C SER A 69 6.19 10.82 8.54
N GLU A 70 6.97 11.30 7.57
CA GLU A 70 6.67 11.12 6.15
C GLU A 70 7.34 9.84 5.63
N GLU A 71 6.56 8.95 5.04
CA GLU A 71 7.07 7.82 4.27
C GLU A 71 6.97 8.13 2.77
N ILE A 72 8.04 7.84 2.04
CA ILE A 72 8.11 7.99 0.58
C ILE A 72 8.42 6.63 -0.02
N GLY A 73 7.76 6.26 -1.11
CA GLY A 73 7.99 4.99 -1.77
C GLY A 73 7.52 4.96 -3.22
N LYS A 74 7.34 3.74 -3.70
CA LYS A 74 6.96 3.43 -5.09
C LYS A 74 5.93 2.31 -5.12
N TYR A 75 5.09 2.32 -6.15
CA TYR A 75 3.96 1.40 -6.28
C TYR A 75 3.80 0.91 -7.73
N ILE A 76 3.11 -0.23 -7.85
CA ILE A 76 2.52 -0.71 -9.11
C ILE A 76 1.06 -1.05 -8.82
N VAL A 77 0.15 -0.56 -9.67
CA VAL A 77 -1.25 -0.94 -9.68
C VAL A 77 -1.56 -1.63 -11.00
N VAL A 78 -2.20 -2.79 -10.93
CA VAL A 78 -2.90 -3.39 -12.07
C VAL A 78 -4.36 -2.99 -11.98
N TRP A 79 -4.86 -2.34 -13.01
CA TRP A 79 -6.25 -1.96 -13.18
C TRP A 79 -6.97 -2.99 -14.04
N LYS A 80 -8.27 -3.19 -13.78
CA LYS A 80 -9.16 -3.99 -14.63
C LYS A 80 -10.42 -3.21 -14.95
N LYS A 81 -10.77 -3.14 -16.23
CA LYS A 81 -12.00 -2.56 -16.74
C LYS A 81 -13.13 -3.59 -16.63
N GLY A 82 -14.20 -3.22 -15.95
CA GLY A 82 -15.41 -4.05 -15.86
C GLY A 82 -16.22 -4.03 -17.16
N ASP A 83 -17.22 -4.90 -17.25
CA ASP A 83 -18.18 -4.91 -18.36
C ASP A 83 -19.03 -3.64 -18.40
N ASP A 84 -19.09 -2.91 -17.27
CA ASP A 84 -19.66 -1.58 -17.14
C ASP A 84 -18.76 -0.45 -17.69
N GLY A 85 -17.59 -0.79 -18.22
CA GLY A 85 -16.62 0.17 -18.76
C GLY A 85 -15.77 0.87 -17.71
N GLU A 86 -15.98 0.59 -16.43
CA GLU A 86 -15.33 1.27 -15.31
C GLU A 86 -14.02 0.59 -14.91
N TRP A 87 -12.95 1.38 -14.79
CA TRP A 87 -11.65 0.92 -14.29
C TRP A 87 -11.65 0.81 -12.77
N ARG A 88 -11.15 -0.31 -12.25
CA ARG A 88 -11.00 -0.54 -10.80
C ARG A 88 -9.64 -1.16 -10.49
N LEU A 89 -9.09 -0.84 -9.33
CA LEU A 89 -7.87 -1.51 -8.83
C LEU A 89 -8.13 -3.02 -8.78
N HIS A 90 -7.29 -3.78 -9.46
CA HIS A 90 -7.33 -5.24 -9.47
C HIS A 90 -6.22 -5.81 -8.59
N ARG A 91 -5.00 -5.26 -8.69
CA ARG A 91 -3.86 -5.59 -7.83
C ARG A 91 -3.16 -4.29 -7.44
N ASP A 92 -2.70 -4.23 -6.21
CA ASP A 92 -1.99 -3.08 -5.66
C ASP A 92 -0.84 -3.60 -4.79
N ILE A 93 0.35 -3.08 -5.03
CA ILE A 93 1.53 -3.36 -4.24
C ILE A 93 2.46 -2.14 -4.24
N TRP A 94 3.02 -1.85 -3.08
CA TRP A 94 3.96 -0.76 -2.89
C TRP A 94 5.06 -1.15 -1.91
N ASN A 95 6.14 -0.39 -1.91
CA ASN A 95 7.17 -0.47 -0.89
C ASN A 95 7.81 0.90 -0.61
N THR A 96 8.21 1.08 0.65
CA THR A 96 8.89 2.29 1.12
C THR A 96 10.32 2.32 0.56
N ASN A 97 10.80 3.52 0.20
CA ASN A 97 12.20 3.74 -0.14
C ASN A 97 13.07 3.63 1.14
N PRO A 98 14.37 3.29 0.99
CA PRO A 98 15.30 3.38 2.11
C PRO A 98 15.30 4.79 2.71
N ALA A 99 15.49 4.89 4.02
CA ALA A 99 15.82 6.16 4.63
C ALA A 99 17.12 6.69 3.99
N LYS A 100 17.18 8.01 3.79
CA LYS A 100 18.44 8.67 3.40
C LYS A 100 19.43 8.66 4.56
#